data_AF-A0A6G1G1L0-F1
#
_entry.id   AF-A0A6G1G1L0-F1
#
_cell.length_a   1.000
_cell.length_b   1.000
_cell.length_c   1.000
_cell.angle_alpha   90.00
_cell.angle_beta   90.00
_cell.angle_gamma   90.00
#
_symmetry.space_group_name_H-M   'P 1'
#
loop_
_entity.id
_entity.type
_entity.pdbx_description
1 polymer ?
#
loop_
_entity_poly.entity_id
_entity_poly.type
_entity_poly.pdbx_seq_one_letter_code
_entity_poly.pdbx_strand_id
1 'polypeptide(L)'
;MPGLNGPDAAQKISSLQSRIQALESNLPELLARREALISQVRQCPAIASQLPSEPTDATPTAPPKAEDPQNATATDLTAEATPADSEVIAAAKKINDQHIRKLHEYNEIRDVGLGLMGMIAEKRGTRVVEVQREFGIDTAD
;
A
#
# COMPACT_ATOMS: atom_id res chain seq x y z
N MET A 1 12.14 -33.52 36.13
CA MET A 1 11.90 -32.25 35.42
C MET A 1 11.88 -32.54 33.92
N PRO A 2 10.94 -31.95 33.18
CA PRO A 2 10.34 -32.53 31.98
C PRO A 2 11.27 -32.45 30.77
N GLY A 3 11.29 -33.53 29.97
CA GLY A 3 11.95 -33.57 28.67
C GLY A 3 11.11 -32.88 27.61
N LEU A 4 11.74 -32.00 26.83
CA LEU A 4 11.23 -31.47 25.57
C LEU A 4 12.40 -31.22 24.61
N ASN A 5 13.20 -32.25 24.33
CA ASN A 5 14.15 -32.22 23.21
C ASN A 5 13.69 -33.24 22.18
N GLY A 6 12.63 -32.86 21.47
CA GLY A 6 12.15 -33.56 20.29
C GLY A 6 12.66 -32.89 19.00
N PRO A 7 12.73 -33.62 17.88
CA PRO A 7 13.17 -33.14 16.56
C PRO A 7 12.45 -31.87 16.04
N ASP A 8 11.33 -31.51 16.65
CA ASP A 8 10.54 -30.30 16.37
C ASP A 8 11.31 -28.99 16.69
N ALA A 9 12.15 -28.98 17.73
CA ALA A 9 12.97 -27.80 18.05
C ALA A 9 14.06 -27.54 16.98
N ALA A 10 14.70 -28.61 16.49
CA ALA A 10 15.70 -28.52 15.43
C ALA A 10 15.07 -28.09 14.08
N GLN A 11 13.86 -28.56 13.78
CA GLN A 11 13.10 -28.15 12.60
C GLN A 11 12.72 -26.67 12.64
N LYS A 12 12.28 -26.16 13.80
CA LYS A 12 12.00 -24.73 13.99
C LYS A 12 13.24 -23.88 13.80
N ILE A 13 14.38 -24.30 14.36
CA ILE A 13 15.66 -23.60 14.18
C ILE A 13 16.06 -23.54 12.69
N SER A 14 15.93 -24.64 11.96
CA SER A 14 16.22 -24.69 10.52
C SER A 14 15.29 -23.81 9.67
N SER A 15 13.99 -23.81 10.00
CA SER A 15 13.00 -22.92 9.35
C SER A 15 13.32 -21.44 9.59
N LEU A 16 13.68 -21.08 10.82
CA LEU A 16 14.09 -19.72 11.17
C LEU A 16 15.38 -19.30 10.47
N GLN A 17 16.38 -20.19 10.41
CA GLN A 17 17.63 -19.94 9.68
C GLN A 17 17.37 -19.71 8.19
N SER A 18 16.50 -20.52 7.58
CA SER A 18 16.10 -20.35 6.17
C SER A 18 15.38 -19.01 5.95
N ARG A 19 14.52 -18.59 6.89
CA ARG A 19 13.82 -17.30 6.82
C ARG A 19 14.78 -16.12 6.98
N ILE A 20 15.74 -16.21 7.90
CA ILE A 20 16.78 -15.18 8.09
C ILE A 20 17.60 -15.03 6.81
N GLN A 21 18.06 -16.13 6.23
CA GLN A 21 18.83 -16.12 4.98
C GLN A 21 18.02 -15.49 3.82
N ALA A 22 16.73 -15.78 3.74
CA ALA A 22 15.85 -15.16 2.75
C ALA A 22 15.66 -13.64 2.99
N LEU A 23 15.66 -13.17 4.23
CA LEU A 23 15.58 -11.75 4.53
C LEU A 23 16.89 -11.04 4.18
N GLU A 24 18.03 -11.66 4.49
CA GLU A 24 19.37 -11.15 4.16
C GLU A 24 19.57 -11.02 2.64
N SER A 25 19.04 -11.96 1.84
CA SER A 25 19.13 -11.87 0.38
C SER A 25 18.28 -10.74 -0.21
N ASN A 26 17.16 -10.39 0.41
CA ASN A 26 16.27 -9.31 -0.06
C ASN A 26 16.71 -7.91 0.40
N LEU A 27 17.50 -7.83 1.48
CA LEU A 27 18.00 -6.59 2.04
C LEU A 27 18.75 -5.70 1.01
N PRO A 28 19.74 -6.20 0.24
CA PRO A 28 20.46 -5.37 -0.73
C PRO A 28 19.55 -4.85 -1.86
N GLU A 29 18.57 -5.65 -2.29
CA GLU A 29 17.60 -5.23 -3.32
C GLU A 29 16.73 -4.06 -2.81
N LEU A 30 16.25 -4.14 -1.57
CA LEU A 30 15.48 -3.06 -0.94
C LEU A 30 16.32 -1.79 -0.75
N LEU A 31 17.59 -1.92 -0.36
CA LEU A 31 18.49 -0.79 -0.24
C LEU A 31 18.74 -0.12 -1.59
N ALA A 32 18.98 -0.90 -2.64
CA ALA A 32 19.17 -0.37 -3.99
C ALA A 32 17.90 0.36 -4.48
N ARG A 33 16.72 -0.21 -4.23
CA ARG A 33 15.43 0.42 -4.57
C ARG A 33 15.20 1.72 -3.80
N ARG A 34 15.57 1.76 -2.51
CA ARG A 34 15.53 2.99 -1.70
C ARG A 34 16.44 4.07 -2.29
N GLU A 35 17.68 3.73 -2.63
CA GLU A 35 18.64 4.69 -3.17
C GLU A 35 18.22 5.24 -4.55
N ALA A 36 17.63 4.38 -5.40
CA ALA A 36 17.05 4.79 -6.67
C ALA A 36 15.90 5.80 -6.49
N LEU A 37 14.99 5.56 -5.54
CA LEU A 37 13.90 6.48 -5.23
C LEU A 37 14.42 7.82 -4.66
N ILE A 38 15.43 7.79 -3.77
CA ILE A 38 16.05 9.01 -3.25
C ILE A 38 16.67 9.83 -4.39
N SER A 39 17.35 9.17 -5.32
CA SER A 39 17.93 9.82 -6.50
C SER A 39 16.84 10.43 -7.40
N GLN A 40 15.72 9.73 -7.58
CA GLN A 40 14.57 10.23 -8.34
C GLN A 40 13.94 11.45 -7.67
N VAL A 41 13.77 11.44 -6.34
CA VAL A 41 13.23 12.57 -5.58
C VAL A 41 14.15 13.80 -5.68
N ARG A 42 15.47 13.60 -5.65
CA ARG A 42 16.46 14.69 -5.85
C ARG A 42 16.40 15.32 -7.24
N GLN A 43 16.02 14.56 -8.27
CA GLN A 43 15.90 15.05 -9.65
C GLN A 43 14.63 15.86 -9.90
N CYS A 44 13.64 15.81 -9.00
CA CYS A 44 12.44 16.64 -9.08
C CYS A 44 12.72 18.04 -8.48
N PRO A 45 12.83 19.11 -9.29
CA PRO A 45 13.21 20.45 -8.83
C PRO A 45 12.20 21.05 -7.83
N ALA A 46 10.96 20.55 -7.82
CA ALA A 46 9.93 20.95 -6.87
C ALA A 46 10.23 20.52 -5.41
N ILE A 47 11.01 19.44 -5.20
CA ILE A 47 11.29 18.86 -3.87
C ILE A 47 12.73 19.13 -3.42
N ALA A 48 13.68 19.30 -4.34
CA ALA A 48 15.09 19.58 -4.05
C ALA A 48 15.31 20.82 -3.15
N SER A 49 14.38 21.79 -3.19
CA SER A 49 14.40 23.01 -2.39
C SER A 49 14.04 22.81 -0.91
N GLN A 50 13.57 21.61 -0.52
CA GLN A 50 13.09 21.31 0.83
C GLN A 50 13.95 20.28 1.58
N LEU A 51 15.06 19.80 1.00
CA LEU A 51 15.98 18.90 1.73
C LEU A 51 16.96 19.71 2.60
N PRO A 52 17.07 19.42 3.90
CA PRO A 52 18.16 19.92 4.73
C PRO A 52 19.50 19.43 4.14
N SER A 53 20.40 20.39 3.88
CA SER A 53 21.78 20.07 3.52
C SER A 53 22.47 19.49 4.74
N GLU A 54 22.95 18.25 4.67
CA GLU A 54 23.76 17.68 5.76
C GLU A 54 25.07 18.47 5.92
N PRO A 55 25.43 18.90 7.14
CA PRO A 55 26.80 19.22 7.45
C PRO A 55 27.55 17.92 7.78
N THR A 56 28.63 17.72 7.04
CA THR A 56 29.76 16.85 7.34
C THR A 56 30.33 17.18 8.72
N ASP A 57 30.51 16.20 9.62
CA ASP A 57 31.82 15.79 10.19
C ASP A 57 31.69 14.90 11.47
N ALA A 58 32.62 13.96 11.62
CA ALA A 58 33.05 13.21 12.81
C ALA A 58 32.18 12.06 13.44
N THR A 59 32.41 10.83 12.94
CA THR A 59 32.89 9.57 13.60
C THR A 59 32.99 9.49 15.16
N PRO A 60 33.14 8.29 15.78
CA PRO A 60 32.30 7.07 15.90
C PRO A 60 31.99 6.71 17.39
N THR A 61 31.03 5.83 17.71
CA THR A 61 31.12 4.86 18.85
C THR A 61 29.96 3.87 18.78
N ALA A 62 30.29 2.58 18.67
CA ALA A 62 29.40 1.44 18.83
C ALA A 62 29.32 1.02 20.32
N PRO A 63 28.62 -0.07 20.68
CA PRO A 63 27.18 -0.36 20.62
C PRO A 63 26.62 -0.66 22.04
N PRO A 64 25.31 -0.92 22.22
CA PRO A 64 24.94 -1.93 23.20
C PRO A 64 24.06 -3.04 22.63
N LYS A 65 24.36 -4.22 23.16
CA LYS A 65 23.74 -5.52 22.97
C LYS A 65 22.32 -5.56 23.53
N ALA A 66 21.52 -6.37 22.83
CA ALA A 66 20.53 -7.31 23.34
C ALA A 66 19.35 -6.74 24.14
N GLU A 67 18.28 -6.51 23.40
CA GLU A 67 16.91 -6.61 23.87
C GLU A 67 16.52 -8.08 24.07
N ASP A 68 15.72 -8.36 25.08
CA ASP A 68 14.74 -9.45 25.08
C ASP A 68 13.57 -9.07 26.02
N PRO A 69 12.35 -9.62 25.85
CA PRO A 69 11.24 -8.82 25.38
C PRO A 69 9.96 -9.10 26.16
N GLN A 70 9.22 -8.07 26.58
CA GLN A 70 7.78 -8.20 26.83
C GLN A 70 7.20 -6.82 27.13
N ASN A 71 6.38 -6.29 26.24
CA ASN A 71 4.94 -6.33 26.41
C ASN A 71 4.28 -5.42 25.37
N ALA A 72 3.17 -5.92 24.82
CA ALA A 72 2.33 -5.27 23.84
C ALA A 72 1.99 -3.82 24.23
N THR A 73 2.12 -2.89 23.28
CA THR A 73 1.23 -1.73 23.18
C THR A 73 1.30 -1.24 21.75
N ALA A 74 0.13 -1.03 21.16
CA ALA A 74 -0.07 -0.44 19.84
C ALA A 74 0.87 0.74 19.62
N THR A 75 1.83 0.63 18.71
CA THR A 75 2.64 1.75 18.29
C THR A 75 1.85 2.52 17.25
N ASP A 76 0.96 3.36 17.78
CA ASP A 76 0.58 4.63 17.17
C ASP A 76 1.85 5.26 16.57
N LEU A 77 1.94 5.23 15.24
CA LEU A 77 3.00 5.91 14.51
C LEU A 77 2.67 7.39 14.50
N THR A 78 2.84 8.03 15.66
CA THR A 78 3.12 9.47 15.76
C THR A 78 4.55 9.70 15.28
N ALA A 79 4.77 9.43 13.98
CA ALA A 79 5.87 10.04 13.25
C ALA A 79 5.57 11.53 13.24
N GLU A 80 6.55 12.31 13.69
CA GLU A 80 6.53 13.76 13.81
C GLU A 80 6.18 14.38 12.44
N ALA A 81 4.88 14.45 12.15
CA ALA A 81 4.35 15.12 10.98
C ALA A 81 4.56 16.59 11.24
N THR A 82 5.41 17.20 10.42
CA THR A 82 5.38 18.65 10.33
C THR A 82 3.92 19.04 10.02
N PRO A 83 3.39 20.13 10.60
CA PRO A 83 1.97 20.49 10.45
C PRO A 83 1.54 20.53 8.97
N ALA A 84 2.47 20.86 8.06
CA ALA A 84 2.30 20.85 6.63
C ALA A 84 1.99 19.45 6.03
N ASP A 85 2.65 18.38 6.46
CA ASP A 85 2.45 17.03 5.91
C ASP A 85 1.08 16.45 6.29
N SER A 86 0.62 16.77 7.51
CA SER A 86 -0.70 16.34 8.01
C SER A 86 -1.85 16.91 7.17
N GLU A 87 -1.73 18.17 6.73
CA GLU A 87 -2.74 18.85 5.91
C GLU A 87 -2.77 18.27 4.49
N VAL A 88 -1.61 17.96 3.92
CA VAL A 88 -1.49 17.32 2.61
C VAL A 88 -2.10 15.91 2.63
N ILE A 89 -1.86 15.12 3.68
CA ILE A 89 -2.45 13.79 3.84
C ILE A 89 -3.97 13.88 4.01
N ALA A 90 -4.46 14.85 4.78
CA ALA A 90 -5.90 15.08 4.94
C ALA A 90 -6.57 15.51 3.63
N ALA A 91 -5.92 16.37 2.84
CA ALA A 91 -6.41 16.79 1.52
C ALA A 91 -6.45 15.60 0.53
N ALA A 92 -5.40 14.78 0.50
CA ALA A 92 -5.35 13.58 -0.34
C ALA A 92 -6.45 12.58 0.03
N LYS A 93 -6.70 12.36 1.34
CA LYS A 93 -7.79 11.51 1.82
C LYS A 93 -9.15 12.05 1.39
N LYS A 94 -9.39 13.36 1.52
CA LYS A 94 -10.64 13.99 1.08
C LYS A 94 -10.90 13.82 -0.42
N ILE A 95 -9.85 13.93 -1.24
CA ILE A 95 -9.95 13.69 -2.68
C ILE A 95 -10.31 12.22 -2.94
N ASN A 96 -9.62 11.29 -2.28
CA ASN A 96 -9.90 9.86 -2.41
C ASN A 96 -11.35 9.52 -2.03
N ASP A 97 -11.84 10.04 -0.90
CA ASP A 97 -13.22 9.86 -0.44
C ASP A 97 -14.23 10.40 -1.47
N GLN A 98 -13.94 11.53 -2.12
CA GLN A 98 -14.78 12.08 -3.18
C GLN A 98 -14.80 11.18 -4.42
N HIS A 99 -13.65 10.63 -4.82
CA HIS A 99 -13.58 9.70 -5.95
C HIS A 99 -14.30 8.39 -5.66
N ILE A 100 -14.15 7.84 -4.44
CA ILE A 100 -14.88 6.64 -3.98
C ILE A 100 -16.39 6.87 -4.08
N ARG A 101 -16.89 8.01 -3.58
CA ARG A 101 -18.33 8.34 -3.66
C ARG A 101 -18.83 8.42 -5.10
N LYS A 102 -18.11 9.12 -5.98
CA LYS A 102 -18.48 9.24 -7.40
C LYS A 102 -18.52 7.88 -8.09
N LEU A 103 -17.57 6.99 -7.77
CA LEU A 103 -17.54 5.66 -8.35
C LEU A 103 -18.73 4.80 -7.87
N HIS A 104 -19.07 4.87 -6.58
CA HIS A 104 -20.24 4.18 -6.06
C HIS A 104 -21.54 4.70 -6.69
N GLU A 105 -21.72 6.02 -6.75
CA GLU A 105 -22.89 6.64 -7.37
C GLU A 105 -23.03 6.26 -8.85
N TYR A 106 -21.92 6.27 -9.60
CA TYR A 106 -21.90 5.83 -11.00
C TYR A 106 -22.30 4.36 -11.12
N ASN A 107 -21.72 3.47 -10.31
CA ASN A 107 -22.00 2.04 -10.37
C ASN A 107 -23.47 1.76 -10.01
N GLU A 108 -24.02 2.43 -8.99
CA GLU A 108 -25.43 2.27 -8.62
C GLU A 108 -26.37 2.65 -9.78
N ILE A 109 -26.14 3.80 -10.42
CA ILE A 109 -26.96 4.24 -11.55
C ILE A 109 -26.78 3.30 -12.75
N ARG A 110 -25.55 2.86 -13.03
CA ARG A 110 -25.25 1.92 -14.12
C ARG A 110 -25.97 0.58 -13.91
N ASP A 111 -25.94 0.03 -12.70
CA ASP A 111 -26.54 -1.26 -12.38
C ASP A 111 -28.07 -1.21 -12.48
N VAL A 112 -28.70 -0.15 -11.99
CA VAL A 112 -30.14 0.07 -12.15
C VAL A 112 -30.50 0.23 -13.63
N GLY A 113 -29.73 1.02 -14.39
CA GLY A 113 -29.94 1.21 -15.82
C GLY A 113 -29.83 -0.09 -16.62
N LEU A 114 -28.83 -0.91 -16.32
CA LEU A 114 -28.64 -2.21 -16.96
C LEU A 114 -29.76 -3.20 -16.59
N GLY A 115 -30.20 -3.19 -15.33
CA GLY A 115 -31.35 -3.99 -14.88
C GLY A 115 -32.64 -3.63 -15.61
N LEU A 116 -32.94 -2.33 -15.75
CA LEU A 116 -34.09 -1.85 -16.51
C LEU A 116 -33.99 -2.21 -18.00
N MET A 117 -32.80 -2.08 -18.59
CA MET A 117 -32.57 -2.50 -19.99
C MET A 117 -32.75 -4.00 -20.18
N GLY A 118 -32.36 -4.82 -19.19
CA GLY A 118 -32.66 -6.25 -19.17
C GLY A 118 -34.17 -6.52 -19.23
N MET A 119 -34.95 -5.84 -18.40
CA MET A 119 -36.42 -5.98 -18.40
C MET A 119 -37.04 -5.52 -19.74
N ILE A 120 -36.54 -4.45 -20.34
CA ILE A 120 -37.01 -3.97 -21.66
C ILE A 120 -36.69 -5.00 -22.76
N ALA A 121 -35.48 -5.56 -22.74
CA ALA A 121 -35.05 -6.57 -23.69
C ALA A 121 -35.91 -7.84 -23.60
N GLU A 122 -36.22 -8.29 -22.37
CA GLU A 122 -37.12 -9.41 -22.12
C GLU A 122 -38.53 -9.16 -22.68
N LYS A 123 -39.09 -7.96 -22.47
CA LYS A 123 -40.41 -7.59 -23.00
C LYS A 123 -40.45 -7.53 -24.52
N ARG A 124 -39.36 -7.11 -25.16
CA ARG A 124 -39.22 -7.04 -26.62
C ARG A 124 -38.82 -8.38 -27.26
N GLY A 125 -38.39 -9.36 -26.48
CA GLY A 125 -37.84 -10.63 -26.99
C GLY A 125 -36.53 -10.44 -27.78
N THR A 126 -35.79 -9.38 -27.49
CA THR A 126 -34.53 -9.01 -28.19
C THR A 126 -33.35 -9.20 -27.24
N ARG A 127 -32.14 -9.22 -27.79
CA ARG A 127 -30.95 -9.35 -26.93
C ARG A 127 -30.67 -8.01 -26.26
N VAL A 128 -30.23 -8.02 -24.99
CA VAL A 128 -29.90 -6.79 -24.24
C VAL A 128 -28.87 -5.92 -24.99
N VAL A 129 -27.95 -6.52 -25.75
CA VAL A 129 -26.96 -5.83 -26.58
C VAL A 129 -27.61 -4.99 -27.70
N GLU A 130 -28.72 -5.46 -28.27
CA GLU A 130 -29.44 -4.73 -29.33
C GLU A 130 -30.16 -3.52 -28.76
N VAL A 131 -30.76 -3.69 -27.57
CA VAL A 131 -31.39 -2.58 -26.82
C VAL A 131 -30.33 -1.56 -26.39
N GLN A 132 -29.19 -1.99 -25.85
CA GLN A 132 -28.08 -1.08 -25.50
C GLN A 132 -27.63 -0.25 -26.70
N ARG A 133 -27.50 -0.86 -27.89
CA ARG A 133 -27.15 -0.16 -29.13
C ARG A 133 -28.22 0.85 -29.58
N GLU A 134 -29.51 0.53 -29.42
CA GLU A 134 -30.62 1.45 -29.73
C GLU A 134 -30.60 2.68 -28.81
N PHE A 135 -30.22 2.49 -27.55
CA PHE A 135 -30.09 3.56 -26.57
C PHE A 135 -28.72 4.25 -26.57
N GLY A 136 -27.84 3.92 -27.52
CA GLY A 136 -26.52 4.55 -27.66
C GLY A 136 -25.53 4.20 -26.54
N ILE A 137 -25.76 3.11 -25.81
CA ILE A 137 -24.84 2.59 -24.80
C ILE A 137 -23.86 1.69 -25.53
N ASP A 138 -22.63 2.17 -25.72
CA ASP A 138 -21.54 1.33 -26.21
C ASP A 138 -20.82 0.71 -25.00
N THR A 139 -20.51 -0.58 -25.07
CA THR A 139 -19.83 -1.30 -23.98
C THR A 139 -18.32 -1.04 -23.96
N ALA A 140 -17.84 -0.20 -24.87
CA ALA A 140 -16.43 0.11 -25.08
C ALA A 140 -16.07 1.51 -24.54
N ASP A 141 -16.05 1.64 -23.21
CA ASP A 141 -15.28 2.65 -22.48
C ASP A 141 -14.89 2.06 -21.11
#